data_AF-A0A2E1WW73-F1
#
_entry.id   AF-A0A2E1WW73-F1
#
_cell.length_a   1.000
_cell.length_b   1.000
_cell.length_c   1.000
_cell.angle_alpha   90.00
_cell.angle_beta   90.00
_cell.angle_gamma   90.00
#
_symmetry.space_group_name_H-M   'P 1'
#
loop_
_entity.id
_entity.type
_entity.pdbx_description
1 polymer ?
#
loop_
_entity_poly.entity_id
_entity_poly.type
_entity_poly.pdbx_seq_one_letter_code
_entity_poly.pdbx_strand_id
1 'polypeptide(L)'
;VRAKPFPLSGNGNSNACDGSNSIIDGWSGGSTDSFIAQLVEECGDLCLGCTDCDEDGTQDNVDNCPGLYNPSQEDSDNDGFGDECDDCHNLPGDVNDDLSFDVLDVIITVNMILSGGLSSPDFSDCEKIDADIDSNGVINILDVIQIINQILNI
;
A
#
# COMPACT_ATOMS: atom_id res chain seq x y z
N VAL A 1 -2.78 12.29 3.16
CA VAL A 1 -3.57 12.92 4.25
C VAL A 1 -4.95 12.25 4.32
N ARG A 2 -5.07 11.12 5.00
CA ARG A 2 -6.38 10.55 5.35
C ARG A 2 -6.70 10.97 6.78
N ALA A 3 -7.75 11.76 6.96
CA ALA A 3 -8.31 12.08 8.27
C ALA A 3 -9.32 10.99 8.67
N LYS A 4 -9.25 10.49 9.91
CA LYS A 4 -10.24 9.56 10.48
C LYS A 4 -11.66 10.19 10.42
N PRO A 5 -12.75 9.42 10.22
CA PRO A 5 -14.11 9.93 10.35
C PRO A 5 -14.42 10.20 11.83
N PHE A 6 -14.71 11.45 12.20
CA PHE A 6 -15.06 11.82 13.59
C PHE A 6 -16.53 11.51 13.93
N PRO A 7 -16.84 10.75 15.00
CA PRO A 7 -18.17 10.75 15.59
C PRO A 7 -18.29 11.89 16.60
N LEU A 8 -19.26 12.79 16.37
CA LEU A 8 -19.52 13.94 17.24
C LEU A 8 -20.59 13.60 18.30
N SER A 9 -20.19 13.27 19.53
CA SER A 9 -20.96 13.66 20.73
C SER A 9 -20.18 13.53 22.05
N GLY A 10 -20.05 14.64 22.80
CA GLY A 10 -19.93 14.62 24.26
C GLY A 10 -18.55 14.75 24.91
N ASN A 11 -17.67 15.64 24.44
CA ASN A 11 -16.31 15.75 24.98
C ASN A 11 -16.09 17.00 25.86
N GLY A 12 -15.46 16.78 27.02
CA GLY A 12 -14.99 17.79 27.97
C GLY A 12 -13.52 17.61 28.35
N ASN A 13 -12.64 17.29 27.38
CA ASN A 13 -11.19 17.19 27.61
C ASN A 13 -10.39 17.74 26.41
N SER A 14 -9.23 18.34 26.70
CA SER A 14 -8.46 19.26 25.84
C SER A 14 -7.09 18.66 25.45
N ASN A 15 -6.93 18.21 24.20
CA ASN A 15 -5.68 18.02 23.41
C ASN A 15 -6.05 17.29 22.10
N ALA A 16 -5.58 17.74 20.93
CA ALA A 16 -6.33 17.63 19.66
C ALA A 16 -5.68 16.93 18.44
N CYS A 17 -4.46 16.38 18.50
CA CYS A 17 -3.88 15.73 17.31
C CYS A 17 -3.03 14.46 17.61
N ASP A 18 -3.26 13.71 18.69
CA ASP A 18 -2.52 12.46 19.05
C ASP A 18 -3.43 11.22 19.11
N GLY A 19 -4.49 11.20 18.30
CA GLY A 19 -5.41 10.06 18.24
C GLY A 19 -6.37 9.93 19.41
N SER A 20 -6.30 10.79 20.42
CA SER A 20 -7.19 10.69 21.59
C SER A 20 -8.41 11.63 21.58
N ASN A 21 -8.59 12.50 20.56
CA ASN A 21 -9.70 13.46 20.55
C ASN A 21 -10.07 14.10 19.20
N SER A 22 -11.37 14.38 19.05
CA SER A 22 -12.05 14.80 17.82
C SER A 22 -12.32 16.31 17.66
N ILE A 23 -11.52 17.20 18.25
CA ILE A 23 -11.82 18.64 18.28
C ILE A 23 -10.56 19.47 18.03
N ILE A 24 -10.59 20.29 16.97
CA ILE A 24 -9.67 21.41 16.74
C ILE A 24 -10.02 22.52 17.74
N ASP A 25 -9.14 22.84 18.67
CA ASP A 25 -9.40 23.87 19.67
C ASP A 25 -9.24 25.29 19.08
N GLY A 26 -10.28 26.11 19.19
CA GLY A 26 -10.21 27.53 18.82
C GLY A 26 -10.82 27.91 17.47
N TRP A 27 -11.47 27.00 16.73
CA TRP A 27 -12.18 27.40 15.51
C TRP A 27 -13.40 28.29 15.84
N SER A 28 -13.28 29.57 15.50
CA SER A 28 -14.31 30.60 15.75
C SER A 28 -15.35 30.71 14.62
N GLY A 29 -15.35 29.75 13.68
CA GLY A 29 -16.17 29.75 12.47
C GLY A 29 -15.42 30.28 11.24
N GLY A 30 -15.98 30.05 10.04
CA GLY A 30 -15.35 30.40 8.77
C GLY A 30 -15.90 29.58 7.61
N SER A 31 -15.28 29.67 6.44
CA SER A 31 -15.57 28.75 5.33
C SER A 31 -14.92 27.38 5.56
N THR A 32 -15.34 26.37 4.82
CA THR A 32 -14.70 25.05 4.80
C THR A 32 -13.21 25.17 4.48
N ASP A 33 -12.82 26.08 3.57
CA ASP A 33 -11.42 26.30 3.22
C ASP A 33 -10.61 26.85 4.40
N SER A 34 -11.21 27.72 5.22
CA SER A 34 -10.59 28.24 6.44
C SER A 34 -10.42 27.16 7.51
N PHE A 35 -11.36 26.22 7.60
CA PHE A 35 -11.26 25.05 8.48
C PHE A 35 -10.16 24.09 8.04
N ILE A 36 -10.07 23.81 6.73
CA ILE A 36 -9.02 22.96 6.17
C ILE A 36 -7.65 23.62 6.33
N ALA A 37 -7.53 24.93 6.14
CA ALA A 37 -6.29 25.66 6.39
C ALA A 37 -5.87 25.57 7.87
N GLN A 38 -6.81 25.70 8.81
CA GLN A 38 -6.53 25.57 10.25
C GLN A 38 -6.12 24.14 10.64
N LEU A 39 -6.76 23.11 10.06
CA LEU A 39 -6.33 21.71 10.20
C LEU A 39 -4.89 21.48 9.72
N VAL A 40 -4.50 22.10 8.62
CA VAL A 40 -3.14 22.00 8.08
C VAL A 40 -2.15 22.86 8.88
N GLU A 41 -2.58 23.95 9.49
CA GLU A 41 -1.71 24.77 10.35
C GLU A 41 -1.49 24.14 11.73
N GLU A 42 -2.50 23.46 12.29
CA GLU A 42 -2.46 22.86 13.63
C GLU A 42 -2.07 21.38 13.64
N CYS A 43 -2.50 20.61 12.64
CA CYS A 43 -2.12 19.19 12.48
C CYS A 43 -1.35 18.92 11.15
N GLY A 44 -0.96 19.93 10.36
CA GLY A 44 -0.16 19.68 9.14
C GLY A 44 1.34 19.57 9.38
N ASP A 45 1.81 19.83 10.61
CA ASP A 45 3.19 19.56 11.05
C ASP A 45 3.30 18.25 11.90
N LEU A 46 2.26 17.41 11.85
CA LEU A 46 2.08 16.20 12.65
C LEU A 46 2.93 15.00 12.18
N CYS A 47 4.19 15.24 11.85
CA CYS A 47 5.20 14.21 11.60
C CYS A 47 6.62 14.65 11.98
N LEU A 48 6.81 15.82 12.60
CA LEU A 48 8.11 16.19 13.17
C LEU A 48 8.30 15.50 14.53
N GLY A 49 8.50 14.18 14.52
CA GLY A 49 8.82 13.38 15.70
C GLY A 49 7.75 12.37 16.13
N CYS A 50 6.80 12.04 15.25
CA CYS A 50 6.02 10.81 15.40
C CYS A 50 6.99 9.61 15.44
N THR A 51 6.72 8.63 16.32
CA THR A 51 7.49 7.38 16.40
C THR A 51 6.67 6.15 16.04
N ASP A 52 5.37 6.31 15.80
CA ASP A 52 4.33 5.32 15.47
C ASP A 52 3.17 6.15 14.88
N CYS A 53 3.17 6.32 13.56
CA CYS A 53 2.41 7.37 12.86
C CYS A 53 0.97 6.99 12.53
N ASP A 54 0.70 5.70 12.44
CA ASP A 54 -0.63 5.15 12.22
C ASP A 54 -1.28 4.59 13.49
N GLU A 55 -0.55 4.62 14.62
CA GLU A 55 -0.99 4.25 15.96
C GLU A 55 -1.34 2.76 16.07
N ASP A 56 -0.61 1.90 15.36
CA ASP A 56 -0.83 0.45 15.32
C ASP A 56 -0.16 -0.32 16.47
N GLY A 57 0.75 0.35 17.20
CA GLY A 57 1.52 -0.21 18.30
C GLY A 57 2.96 -0.62 17.94
N THR A 58 3.36 -0.41 16.69
CA THR A 58 4.69 -0.64 16.15
C THR A 58 5.37 0.70 15.87
N GLN A 59 6.69 0.79 16.11
CA GLN A 59 7.39 2.04 15.84
C GLN A 59 7.75 2.16 14.36
N ASP A 60 7.59 3.33 13.74
CA ASP A 60 7.83 3.58 12.30
C ASP A 60 9.17 3.04 11.76
N ASN A 61 10.20 2.94 12.61
CA ASN A 61 11.52 2.44 12.22
C ASN A 61 11.61 0.91 12.12
N VAL A 62 10.59 0.20 12.61
CA VAL A 62 10.45 -1.26 12.56
C VAL A 62 9.07 -1.69 12.06
N ASP A 63 8.22 -0.74 11.69
CA ASP A 63 6.89 -0.96 11.13
C ASP A 63 7.00 -1.25 9.63
N ASN A 64 6.40 -2.34 9.18
CA ASN A 64 6.38 -2.73 7.77
C ASN A 64 5.32 -1.98 6.95
N CYS A 65 4.43 -1.21 7.59
CA CYS A 65 3.50 -0.29 6.95
C CYS A 65 3.32 1.05 7.71
N PRO A 66 4.36 1.92 7.84
CA PRO A 66 4.37 3.10 8.73
C PRO A 66 3.29 4.19 8.53
N GLY A 67 2.38 4.01 7.59
CA GLY A 67 1.27 4.93 7.33
C GLY A 67 -0.10 4.23 7.24
N LEU A 68 -0.18 2.94 7.53
CA LEU A 68 -1.38 2.11 7.41
C LEU A 68 -1.44 1.12 8.58
N TYR A 69 -2.32 1.44 9.53
CA TYR A 69 -2.59 0.64 10.72
C TYR A 69 -2.65 -0.87 10.45
N ASN A 70 -1.63 -1.62 10.90
CA ASN A 70 -1.53 -3.06 10.74
C ASN A 70 -0.89 -3.76 11.97
N PRO A 71 -1.54 -3.77 13.15
CA PRO A 71 -0.92 -4.20 14.42
C PRO A 71 -0.39 -5.65 14.46
N SER A 72 -0.84 -6.50 13.54
CA SER A 72 -0.34 -7.87 13.41
C SER A 72 1.03 -7.93 12.74
N GLN A 73 1.41 -6.89 12.00
CA GLN A 73 2.65 -6.78 11.23
C GLN A 73 2.84 -8.04 10.37
N GLU A 74 1.74 -8.51 9.77
CA GLU A 74 1.74 -9.63 8.84
C GLU A 74 2.49 -9.21 7.56
N ASP A 75 3.40 -10.07 7.12
CA ASP A 75 4.27 -9.94 5.97
C ASP A 75 4.42 -11.37 5.42
N SER A 76 3.47 -11.75 4.58
CA SER A 76 3.25 -13.14 4.17
C SER A 76 4.38 -13.67 3.28
N ASP A 77 5.04 -12.80 2.53
CA ASP A 77 6.11 -13.15 1.60
C ASP A 77 7.53 -12.80 2.11
N ASN A 78 7.64 -12.03 3.19
CA ASN A 78 8.85 -11.62 3.89
C ASN A 78 9.76 -10.66 3.10
N ASP A 79 9.18 -9.73 2.34
CA ASP A 79 9.93 -8.70 1.63
C ASP A 79 10.15 -7.41 2.45
N GLY A 80 9.47 -7.30 3.60
CA GLY A 80 9.55 -6.19 4.53
C GLY A 80 8.48 -5.13 4.36
N PHE A 81 7.57 -5.28 3.40
CA PHE A 81 6.29 -4.57 3.35
C PHE A 81 5.21 -5.43 4.01
N GLY A 82 4.30 -4.81 4.75
CA GLY A 82 3.21 -5.56 5.37
C GLY A 82 2.06 -5.81 4.41
N ASP A 83 1.33 -6.91 4.61
CA ASP A 83 0.19 -7.32 3.76
C ASP A 83 -0.88 -6.22 3.57
N GLU A 84 -0.96 -5.24 4.49
CA GLU A 84 -1.90 -4.11 4.44
C GLU A 84 -1.44 -2.95 3.52
N CYS A 85 -0.14 -2.88 3.19
CA CYS A 85 0.46 -1.83 2.37
C CYS A 85 1.31 -2.36 1.21
N ASP A 86 1.41 -3.67 1.08
CA ASP A 86 2.10 -4.33 -0.01
C ASP A 86 1.14 -4.59 -1.18
N ASP A 87 1.50 -4.03 -2.33
CA ASP A 87 0.78 -4.26 -3.58
C ASP A 87 1.41 -5.41 -4.40
N CYS A 88 2.46 -6.06 -3.87
CA CYS A 88 3.33 -7.00 -4.58
C CYS A 88 3.50 -8.29 -3.80
N HIS A 89 2.65 -9.29 -4.00
CA HIS A 89 2.60 -10.47 -3.12
C HIS A 89 3.75 -11.49 -3.33
N ASN A 90 4.78 -11.11 -4.08
CA ASN A 90 5.92 -11.91 -4.53
C ASN A 90 5.52 -13.36 -4.86
N LEU A 91 4.49 -13.49 -5.69
CA LEU A 91 3.87 -14.75 -6.07
C LEU A 91 4.10 -15.00 -7.57
N PRO A 92 5.25 -15.60 -7.96
CA PRO A 92 5.61 -15.75 -9.36
C PRO A 92 4.50 -16.37 -10.19
N GLY A 93 4.06 -15.64 -11.20
CA GLY A 93 2.98 -16.01 -12.12
C GLY A 93 1.60 -15.43 -11.80
N ASP A 94 1.40 -14.78 -10.65
CA ASP A 94 0.26 -13.91 -10.35
C ASP A 94 0.63 -12.49 -10.74
N VAL A 95 0.53 -12.20 -12.04
CA VAL A 95 1.14 -11.01 -12.65
C VAL A 95 0.28 -9.77 -12.44
N ASN A 96 -1.00 -9.92 -12.11
CA ASN A 96 -1.86 -8.80 -11.73
C ASN A 96 -2.04 -8.64 -10.21
N ASP A 97 -1.27 -9.40 -9.41
CA ASP A 97 -1.29 -9.36 -7.95
C ASP A 97 -2.71 -9.53 -7.36
N ASP A 98 -3.54 -10.40 -7.95
CA ASP A 98 -4.93 -10.62 -7.48
C ASP A 98 -5.12 -11.92 -6.67
N LEU A 99 -4.00 -12.58 -6.33
CA LEU A 99 -3.89 -13.83 -5.59
C LEU A 99 -4.48 -15.03 -6.35
N SER A 100 -4.64 -14.93 -7.67
CA SER A 100 -5.23 -15.97 -8.50
C SER A 100 -4.46 -16.18 -9.80
N PHE A 101 -3.85 -17.37 -9.96
CA PHE A 101 -3.31 -17.77 -11.26
C PHE A 101 -4.43 -18.03 -12.28
N ASP A 102 -4.61 -17.12 -13.23
CA ASP A 102 -5.59 -17.25 -14.29
C ASP A 102 -5.15 -16.68 -15.65
N VAL A 103 -6.08 -16.64 -16.60
CA VAL A 103 -5.76 -16.23 -17.97
C VAL A 103 -5.35 -14.75 -18.08
N LEU A 104 -5.69 -13.92 -17.10
CA LEU A 104 -5.30 -12.52 -17.04
C LEU A 104 -3.78 -12.38 -16.87
N ASP A 105 -3.14 -13.23 -16.07
CA ASP A 105 -1.68 -13.27 -15.90
C ASP A 105 -0.96 -13.56 -17.22
N VAL A 106 -1.50 -14.54 -17.96
CA VAL A 106 -1.02 -14.91 -19.29
C VAL A 106 -1.13 -13.73 -20.24
N ILE A 107 -2.27 -13.03 -20.24
CA ILE A 107 -2.51 -11.89 -21.13
C ILE A 107 -1.56 -10.74 -20.80
N ILE A 108 -1.34 -10.45 -19.52
CA ILE A 108 -0.45 -9.36 -19.08
C ILE A 108 0.99 -9.70 -19.44
N THR A 109 1.46 -10.92 -19.17
CA THR A 109 2.80 -11.37 -19.54
C THR A 109 3.03 -11.29 -21.05
N VAL A 110 2.04 -11.69 -21.85
CA VAL A 110 2.13 -11.55 -23.32
C VAL A 110 2.19 -10.09 -23.75
N ASN A 111 1.37 -9.21 -23.16
CA ASN A 111 1.44 -7.77 -23.42
C ASN A 111 2.80 -7.20 -23.02
N MET A 112 3.37 -7.66 -21.91
CA MET A 112 4.69 -7.25 -21.45
C MET A 112 5.79 -7.61 -22.43
N ILE A 113 5.80 -8.86 -22.94
CA ILE A 113 6.71 -9.30 -23.99
C ILE A 113 6.59 -8.41 -25.23
N LEU A 114 5.36 -8.08 -25.64
CA LEU A 114 5.09 -7.26 -26.82
C LEU A 114 5.48 -5.78 -26.64
N SER A 115 5.48 -5.27 -25.40
CA SER A 115 5.88 -3.90 -25.05
C SER A 115 7.38 -3.75 -24.72
N GLY A 116 8.19 -4.79 -24.90
CA GLY A 116 9.64 -4.73 -24.69
C GLY A 116 10.15 -5.40 -23.41
N GLY A 117 9.33 -6.26 -22.79
CA GLY A 117 9.69 -7.06 -21.62
C GLY A 117 10.06 -6.18 -20.43
N LEU A 118 11.15 -6.55 -19.73
CA LEU A 118 11.67 -5.81 -18.56
C LEU A 118 12.00 -4.33 -18.82
N SER A 119 12.20 -3.94 -20.08
CA SER A 119 12.46 -2.54 -20.43
C SER A 119 11.19 -1.70 -20.64
N SER A 120 10.01 -2.33 -20.55
CA SER A 120 8.73 -1.64 -20.71
C SER A 120 8.48 -0.68 -19.54
N PRO A 121 8.09 0.59 -19.80
CA PRO A 121 7.65 1.52 -18.78
C PRO A 121 6.18 1.35 -18.39
N ASP A 122 5.43 0.49 -19.10
CA ASP A 122 3.98 0.35 -18.96
C ASP A 122 3.56 -0.56 -17.80
N PHE A 123 4.53 -1.25 -17.17
CA PHE A 123 4.30 -2.22 -16.11
C PHE A 123 5.12 -1.87 -14.87
N SER A 124 4.57 -2.17 -13.70
CA SER A 124 5.23 -2.06 -12.40
C SER A 124 6.44 -2.99 -12.32
N ASP A 125 7.29 -2.78 -11.33
CA ASP A 125 8.43 -3.67 -11.11
C ASP A 125 7.98 -5.02 -10.53
N CYS A 126 6.85 -5.08 -9.83
CA CYS A 126 6.27 -6.32 -9.29
C CYS A 126 5.68 -7.19 -10.40
N GLU A 127 4.85 -6.61 -11.28
CA GLU A 127 4.34 -7.30 -12.47
C GLU A 127 5.47 -7.91 -13.31
N LYS A 128 6.64 -7.24 -13.37
CA LYS A 128 7.83 -7.75 -14.07
C LYS A 128 8.52 -8.89 -13.34
N ILE A 129 8.60 -8.82 -12.01
CA ILE A 129 9.17 -9.87 -11.16
C ILE A 129 8.30 -11.12 -11.26
N ASP A 130 6.98 -10.99 -11.15
CA ASP A 130 6.05 -12.11 -11.21
C ASP A 130 5.93 -12.71 -12.63
N ALA A 131 6.12 -11.89 -13.66
CA ALA A 131 6.20 -12.36 -15.05
C ALA A 131 7.52 -13.09 -15.39
N ASP A 132 8.58 -12.96 -14.59
CA ASP A 132 9.88 -13.64 -14.78
C ASP A 132 9.99 -14.86 -13.86
N ILE A 133 9.16 -15.88 -14.10
CA ILE A 133 8.97 -17.01 -13.18
C ILE A 133 10.26 -17.80 -12.92
N ASP A 134 11.14 -17.97 -13.91
CA ASP A 134 12.42 -18.67 -13.70
C ASP A 134 13.54 -17.75 -13.18
N SER A 135 13.21 -16.47 -12.95
CA SER A 135 14.07 -15.41 -12.43
C SER A 135 15.39 -15.27 -13.20
N ASN A 136 15.36 -15.51 -14.51
CA ASN A 136 16.55 -15.43 -15.36
C ASN A 136 16.82 -13.99 -15.87
N GLY A 137 15.93 -13.05 -15.57
CA GLY A 137 15.97 -11.66 -16.02
C GLY A 137 15.53 -11.48 -17.48
N VAL A 138 14.70 -12.38 -18.02
CA VAL A 138 14.21 -12.33 -19.40
C VAL A 138 12.79 -12.88 -19.49
N ILE A 139 11.82 -11.96 -19.53
CA ILE A 139 10.42 -12.31 -19.76
C ILE A 139 10.21 -12.69 -21.22
N ASN A 140 9.82 -13.94 -21.46
CA ASN A 140 9.60 -14.53 -22.77
C ASN A 140 8.52 -15.64 -22.74
N ILE A 141 8.38 -16.36 -23.84
CA ILE A 141 7.34 -17.40 -23.97
C ILE A 141 7.50 -18.55 -22.98
N LEU A 142 8.71 -18.79 -22.47
CA LEU A 142 8.96 -19.81 -21.46
C LEU A 142 8.28 -19.47 -20.14
N ASP A 143 8.19 -18.20 -19.77
CA ASP A 143 7.52 -17.74 -18.55
C ASP A 143 6.00 -17.88 -18.69
N VAL A 144 5.47 -17.51 -19.85
CA VAL A 144 4.05 -17.74 -20.19
C VAL A 144 3.67 -19.23 -20.07
N ILE A 145 4.54 -20.14 -20.52
CA ILE A 145 4.30 -21.59 -20.38
C ILE A 145 4.27 -21.99 -18.91
N GLN A 146 5.10 -21.39 -18.07
CA GLN A 146 5.11 -21.67 -16.63
C GLN A 146 3.85 -21.18 -15.93
N ILE A 147 3.33 -19.98 -16.28
CA ILE A 147 2.03 -19.49 -15.80
C ILE A 147 0.93 -20.49 -16.18
N ILE A 148 0.89 -20.93 -17.44
CA ILE A 148 -0.10 -21.92 -17.90
C ILE A 148 -0.01 -23.22 -17.11
N ASN A 149 1.20 -23.68 -16.78
CA ASN A 149 1.38 -24.89 -15.96
C ASN A 149 0.83 -24.69 -14.54
N GLN A 150 0.99 -23.51 -13.94
CA GLN A 150 0.40 -23.17 -12.64
C GLN A 150 -1.13 -23.18 -12.70
N ILE A 151 -1.73 -22.51 -13.70
CA ILE A 151 -3.20 -22.50 -13.91
C ILE A 151 -3.75 -23.92 -14.06
N LEU A 152 -3.05 -24.75 -14.83
CA LEU A 152 -3.47 -26.13 -15.12
C LEU A 152 -3.10 -27.12 -14.01
N ASN A 153 -2.28 -26.70 -13.03
CA ASN A 153 -1.68 -27.57 -12.00
C ASN A 153 -0.95 -28.79 -12.59
N ILE A 154 -0.09 -28.58 -13.60
CA ILE A 154 0.65 -29.64 -14.32
C ILE A 154 2.17 -29.47 -14.29
#